data_AF-A0A4Y9ZBS5-F1
#
_entry.id   AF-A0A4Y9ZBS5-F1
#
_cell.length_a   1.000
_cell.length_b   1.000
_cell.length_c   1.000
_cell.angle_alpha   90.00
_cell.angle_beta   90.00
_cell.angle_gamma   90.00
#
_symmetry.space_group_name_H-M   'P 1'
#
loop_
_entity.id
_entity.type
_entity.pdbx_description
1 polymer ?
#
loop_
_entity_poly.entity_id
_entity_poly.type
_entity_poly.pdbx_seq_one_letter_code
_entity_poly.pdbx_strand_id
1 'polypeptide(L)'
;MPAVASSSRHPRPRQSSAPRTRWNVVIGGPATRAYGFMLDDECIGRWAPIIYEEIHDAKMPASDTEDGQAALMASCQMVTVTLPTKIYREFPNIPRLWRRMIPFSGEGYLFVLKDNRSRATRKAELDAADVEGIRRKLGLGARNPKWYDIPV
;
A
#
# COMPACT_ATOMS: atom_id res chain seq x y z
N MET A 1 0.36 -57.86 -21.57
CA MET A 1 -0.88 -58.06 -20.79
C MET A 1 -0.49 -58.35 -19.34
N PRO A 2 -1.11 -57.75 -18.31
CA PRO A 2 -1.18 -56.31 -17.99
C PRO A 2 -0.81 -56.01 -16.51
N ALA A 3 -0.61 -54.73 -16.15
CA ALA A 3 -1.16 -54.07 -14.95
C ALA A 3 -0.87 -52.57 -14.99
N VAL A 4 -1.87 -51.79 -15.43
CA VAL A 4 -1.86 -50.33 -15.41
C VAL A 4 -2.44 -49.88 -14.07
N ALA A 5 -1.66 -49.19 -13.25
CA ALA A 5 -2.15 -48.58 -12.02
C ALA A 5 -2.94 -47.29 -12.35
N SER A 6 -4.26 -47.36 -12.27
CA SER A 6 -5.15 -46.20 -12.27
C SER A 6 -4.93 -45.38 -11.00
N SER A 7 -4.35 -44.19 -11.13
CA SER A 7 -4.34 -43.19 -10.06
C SER A 7 -5.34 -42.10 -10.36
N SER A 8 -6.53 -42.25 -9.78
CA SER A 8 -7.61 -41.27 -9.79
C SER A 8 -7.18 -40.02 -9.04
N ARG A 9 -6.76 -38.96 -9.75
CA ARG A 9 -6.59 -37.64 -9.14
C ARG A 9 -7.93 -36.94 -9.08
N HIS A 10 -8.53 -36.92 -7.90
CA HIS A 10 -9.65 -36.04 -7.59
C HIS A 10 -9.26 -34.57 -7.87
N PRO A 11 -10.08 -33.80 -8.61
CA PRO A 11 -9.89 -32.37 -8.70
C PRO A 11 -10.10 -31.76 -7.30
N ARG A 12 -9.08 -31.07 -6.78
CA ARG A 12 -9.25 -30.21 -5.60
C ARG A 12 -10.37 -29.20 -5.91
N PRO A 13 -11.32 -28.96 -4.99
CA PRO A 13 -12.30 -27.91 -5.18
C PRO A 13 -11.54 -26.58 -5.32
N ARG A 14 -11.70 -25.91 -6.46
CA ARG A 14 -11.36 -24.48 -6.58
C ARG A 14 -12.19 -23.78 -5.51
N GLN A 15 -11.52 -23.28 -4.47
CA GLN A 15 -12.15 -22.36 -3.52
C GLN A 15 -12.70 -21.20 -4.34
N SER A 16 -14.03 -21.19 -4.50
CA SER A 16 -14.77 -20.11 -5.11
C SER A 16 -14.47 -18.87 -4.29
N SER A 17 -13.66 -17.97 -4.85
CA SER A 17 -13.41 -16.67 -4.26
C SER A 17 -14.76 -15.94 -4.27
N ALA A 18 -15.33 -15.70 -3.09
CA ALA A 18 -16.54 -14.92 -2.95
C ALA A 18 -16.46 -13.64 -3.82
N PRO A 19 -17.57 -13.21 -4.44
CA PRO A 19 -17.56 -12.05 -5.32
C PRO A 19 -17.05 -10.83 -4.56
N ARG A 20 -15.82 -10.42 -4.90
CA ARG A 20 -15.18 -9.22 -4.38
C ARG A 20 -16.01 -8.02 -4.80
N THR A 21 -16.60 -7.33 -3.84
CA THR A 21 -17.31 -6.08 -4.09
C THR A 21 -16.27 -5.06 -4.56
N ARG A 22 -16.16 -4.89 -5.87
CA ARG A 22 -15.37 -3.80 -6.48
C ARG A 22 -16.19 -2.53 -6.38
N TRP A 23 -15.65 -1.54 -5.68
CA TRP A 23 -16.30 -0.26 -5.55
C TRP A 23 -15.88 0.58 -6.73
N ASN A 24 -16.87 1.00 -7.51
CA ASN A 24 -16.72 2.07 -8.47
C ASN A 24 -16.53 3.38 -7.70
N VAL A 25 -15.31 3.65 -7.25
CA VAL A 25 -14.95 5.00 -6.78
C VAL A 25 -14.80 5.88 -8.02
N VAL A 26 -15.88 6.10 -8.76
CA VAL A 26 -15.93 6.98 -9.93
C VAL A 26 -16.28 8.37 -9.41
N ILE A 27 -15.27 9.20 -9.22
CA ILE A 27 -15.46 10.60 -8.82
C ILE A 27 -15.14 11.50 -10.01
N GLY A 28 -16.14 12.25 -10.47
CA GLY A 28 -15.92 13.41 -11.30
C GLY A 28 -15.18 14.50 -10.52
N GLY A 29 -14.13 15.07 -11.10
CA GLY A 29 -13.32 16.10 -10.44
C GLY A 29 -12.06 16.44 -11.23
N PRO A 30 -11.35 17.51 -10.84
CA PRO A 30 -10.14 17.94 -11.55
C PRO A 30 -9.04 16.88 -11.49
N ALA A 31 -8.09 16.96 -12.42
CA ALA A 31 -6.93 16.06 -12.48
C ALA A 31 -6.03 16.12 -11.23
N THR A 32 -6.24 17.13 -10.39
CA THR A 32 -5.52 17.41 -9.14
C THR A 32 -6.11 16.68 -7.92
N ARG A 33 -6.96 15.68 -8.10
CA ARG A 33 -7.52 14.88 -6.99
C ARG A 33 -6.88 13.51 -6.85
N ALA A 34 -6.61 13.13 -5.60
CA ALA A 34 -6.18 11.79 -5.20
C ALA A 34 -7.06 11.22 -4.10
N TYR A 35 -7.27 9.92 -4.14
CA TYR A 35 -7.90 9.13 -3.11
C TYR A 35 -6.83 8.31 -2.39
N GLY A 36 -6.79 8.39 -1.06
CA GLY A 36 -5.73 7.74 -0.31
C GLY A 36 -5.85 7.83 1.19
N PHE A 37 -4.86 7.25 1.87
CA PHE A 37 -4.69 7.32 3.33
C PHE A 37 -3.69 8.41 3.68
N MET A 38 -4.00 9.23 4.68
CA MET A 38 -3.00 10.11 5.28
C MET A 38 -2.14 9.29 6.23
N LEU A 39 -0.83 9.32 6.02
CA LEU A 39 0.18 8.71 6.88
C LEU A 39 0.87 9.84 7.64
N ASP A 40 0.66 9.89 8.94
CA ASP A 40 1.35 10.82 9.83
C ASP A 40 2.76 10.34 10.15
N ASP A 41 3.52 11.20 10.81
CA ASP A 41 4.90 10.92 11.21
C ASP A 41 4.99 9.71 12.15
N GLU A 42 3.95 9.44 12.96
CA GLU A 42 3.88 8.23 13.78
C GLU A 42 3.81 6.97 12.91
N CYS A 43 2.96 6.96 11.88
CA CYS A 43 2.91 5.87 10.92
C CYS A 43 4.26 5.70 10.21
N ILE A 44 4.88 6.78 9.76
CA ILE A 44 6.20 6.72 9.13
C ILE A 44 7.26 6.18 10.10
N GLY A 45 7.27 6.66 11.33
CA GLY A 45 8.20 6.23 12.38
C GLY A 45 8.06 4.76 12.76
N ARG A 46 6.84 4.19 12.74
CA ARG A 46 6.64 2.75 12.94
C ARG A 46 7.22 1.89 11.82
N TRP A 47 7.18 2.38 10.58
CA TRP A 47 7.72 1.66 9.42
C TRP A 47 9.23 1.82 9.25
N ALA A 48 9.81 2.93 9.73
CA ALA A 48 11.23 3.21 9.61
C ALA A 48 12.16 2.08 10.10
N PRO A 49 12.00 1.52 11.32
CA PRO A 49 12.85 0.41 11.80
C PRO A 49 12.66 -0.86 10.97
N ILE A 50 11.43 -1.16 10.52
CA ILE A 50 11.16 -2.31 9.65
C ILE A 50 11.92 -2.17 8.34
N ILE A 51 11.85 -0.99 7.71
CA ILE A 51 12.53 -0.73 6.44
C ILE A 51 14.06 -0.73 6.61
N TYR A 52 14.58 -0.22 7.72
CA TYR A 52 16.01 -0.27 8.03
C TYR A 52 16.50 -1.72 8.11
N GLU A 53 15.83 -2.54 8.91
CA GLU A 53 16.21 -3.94 9.13
C GLU A 53 16.19 -4.73 7.83
N GLU A 54 15.22 -4.49 6.95
CA GLU A 54 15.15 -5.16 5.66
C GLU A 54 16.23 -4.71 4.66
N ILE A 55 16.70 -3.46 4.74
CA ILE A 55 17.74 -2.93 3.84
C ILE A 55 19.14 -3.35 4.31
N HIS A 56 19.37 -3.28 5.62
CA HIS A 56 20.69 -3.49 6.21
C HIS A 56 20.93 -4.90 6.75
N ASP A 57 19.88 -5.73 6.80
CA ASP A 57 19.89 -7.05 7.44
C ASP A 57 20.43 -7.00 8.90
N ALA A 58 20.13 -5.89 9.57
CA ALA A 58 20.64 -5.55 10.90
C ALA A 58 19.64 -4.68 11.65
N LYS A 59 19.57 -4.83 12.98
CA LYS A 59 18.73 -4.00 13.84
C LYS A 59 19.09 -2.52 13.73
N MET A 60 18.07 -1.67 13.75
CA MET A 60 18.28 -0.22 13.82
C MET A 60 19.04 0.12 15.11
N PRO A 61 20.08 0.98 15.05
CA PRO A 61 20.75 1.49 16.24
C PRO A 61 19.79 2.25 17.14
N ALA A 62 20.11 2.32 18.43
CA ALA A 62 19.28 3.01 19.41
C ALA A 62 19.24 4.52 19.12
N SER A 63 18.03 5.11 19.15
CA SER A 63 17.76 6.50 18.76
C SER A 63 18.28 7.57 19.74
N ASP A 64 18.89 7.16 20.84
CA ASP A 64 19.61 8.03 21.78
C ASP A 64 21.05 8.33 21.32
N THR A 65 21.54 7.62 20.32
CA THR A 65 22.83 7.88 19.66
C THR A 65 22.66 8.77 18.43
N GLU A 66 23.68 9.56 18.09
CA GLU A 66 23.70 10.35 16.85
C GLU A 66 23.51 9.46 15.62
N ASP A 67 24.20 8.31 15.58
CA ASP A 67 24.06 7.31 14.52
C ASP A 67 22.64 6.75 14.42
N GLY A 68 21.98 6.48 15.56
CA GLY A 68 20.61 6.01 15.58
C GLY A 68 19.59 7.06 15.15
N GLN A 69 19.82 8.33 15.49
CA GLN A 69 18.98 9.44 15.00
C GLN A 69 19.15 9.62 13.49
N ALA A 70 20.38 9.60 13.00
CA ALA A 70 20.68 9.67 11.57
C ALA A 70 20.07 8.49 10.80
N ALA A 71 20.19 7.27 11.34
CA ALA A 71 19.58 6.07 10.79
C ALA A 71 18.05 6.19 10.75
N LEU A 72 17.41 6.63 11.83
CA LEU A 72 15.96 6.80 11.89
C LEU A 72 15.47 7.82 10.85
N MET A 73 16.13 8.97 10.73
CA MET A 73 15.76 9.98 9.74
C MET A 73 15.91 9.45 8.31
N ALA A 74 17.03 8.81 8.00
CA ALA A 74 17.27 8.21 6.69
C ALA A 74 16.22 7.14 6.38
N SER A 75 15.87 6.30 7.36
CA SER A 75 14.84 5.29 7.21
C SER A 75 13.44 5.87 7.03
N CYS A 76 13.08 6.95 7.71
CA CYS A 76 11.82 7.66 7.48
C CYS A 76 11.71 8.14 6.02
N GLN A 77 12.80 8.67 5.46
CA GLN A 77 12.85 9.02 4.04
C GLN A 77 12.67 7.78 3.16
N MET A 78 13.34 6.67 3.49
CA MET A 78 13.23 5.41 2.75
C MET A 78 11.82 4.80 2.81
N VAL A 79 11.07 4.97 3.89
CA VAL A 79 9.66 4.55 3.98
C VAL A 79 8.87 5.17 2.84
N THR A 80 9.08 6.45 2.51
CA THR A 80 8.32 7.14 1.46
C THR A 80 8.49 6.53 0.06
N VAL A 81 9.61 5.84 -0.16
CA VAL A 81 9.96 5.21 -1.44
C VAL A 81 9.60 3.73 -1.45
N THR A 82 9.86 3.04 -0.34
CA THR A 82 9.79 1.58 -0.24
C THR A 82 8.38 1.10 0.11
N LEU A 83 7.68 1.77 1.03
CA LEU A 83 6.37 1.36 1.53
C LEU A 83 5.36 1.22 0.38
N PRO A 84 5.25 2.17 -0.57
CA PRO A 84 4.33 1.99 -1.68
C PRO A 84 4.61 0.75 -2.52
N THR A 85 5.90 0.48 -2.78
CA THR A 85 6.31 -0.68 -3.57
C THR A 85 5.94 -1.98 -2.86
N LYS A 86 6.08 -2.04 -1.53
CA LYS A 86 5.65 -3.21 -0.74
C LYS A 86 4.15 -3.41 -0.81
N ILE A 87 3.38 -2.35 -0.60
CA ILE A 87 1.91 -2.41 -0.67
C ILE A 87 1.44 -2.87 -2.06
N TYR A 88 1.97 -2.33 -3.17
CA TYR A 88 1.55 -2.77 -4.50
C TYR A 88 1.99 -4.19 -4.88
N ARG A 89 3.00 -4.76 -4.23
CA ARG A 89 3.37 -6.17 -4.42
C ARG A 89 2.37 -7.10 -3.76
N GLU A 90 1.86 -6.71 -2.61
CA GLU A 90 0.90 -7.50 -1.82
C GLU A 90 -0.56 -7.30 -2.26
N PHE A 91 -0.89 -6.11 -2.76
CA PHE A 91 -2.22 -5.75 -3.26
C PHE A 91 -2.14 -5.41 -4.76
N PRO A 92 -1.91 -6.41 -5.63
CA PRO A 92 -1.62 -6.19 -7.05
C PRO A 92 -2.81 -5.65 -7.86
N ASN A 93 -4.04 -5.72 -7.34
CA ASN A 93 -5.20 -5.15 -8.02
C ASN A 93 -5.30 -3.62 -7.85
N ILE A 94 -4.55 -3.02 -6.92
CA ILE A 94 -4.51 -1.57 -6.79
C ILE A 94 -3.71 -0.98 -7.96
N PRO A 95 -4.22 0.06 -8.64
CA PRO A 95 -3.50 0.70 -9.73
C PRO A 95 -2.12 1.17 -9.28
N ARG A 96 -1.09 0.83 -10.06
CA ARG A 96 0.26 1.33 -9.84
C ARG A 96 0.35 2.76 -10.36
N LEU A 97 0.46 3.71 -9.44
CA LEU A 97 0.50 5.13 -9.76
C LEU A 97 1.93 5.64 -9.90
N TRP A 98 2.07 6.73 -10.64
CA TRP A 98 3.33 7.47 -10.73
C TRP A 98 3.65 8.19 -9.41
N ARG A 99 2.67 8.91 -8.85
CA ARG A 99 2.77 9.53 -7.51
C ARG A 99 2.08 8.64 -6.49
N ARG A 100 2.87 7.90 -5.73
CA ARG A 100 2.41 6.87 -4.78
C ARG A 100 2.36 7.38 -3.34
N MET A 101 3.28 8.28 -3.01
CA MET A 101 3.26 9.09 -1.81
C MET A 101 3.44 10.55 -2.19
N ILE A 102 2.65 11.41 -1.58
CA ILE A 102 2.69 12.85 -1.81
C ILE A 102 2.88 13.52 -0.45
N PRO A 103 3.93 14.32 -0.25
CA PRO A 103 4.06 15.11 0.98
C PRO A 103 2.87 16.06 1.09
N PHE A 104 2.21 16.06 2.23
CA PHE A 104 1.04 16.88 2.53
C PHE A 104 1.39 17.77 3.74
N SER A 105 1.57 19.06 3.48
CA SER A 105 2.11 20.01 4.46
C SER A 105 1.34 19.94 5.78
N GLY A 106 2.06 19.73 6.88
CA GLY A 106 1.50 19.68 8.24
C GLY A 106 0.75 18.39 8.61
N GLU A 107 0.51 17.46 7.68
CA GLU A 107 -0.23 16.21 7.95
C GLU A 107 0.57 14.93 7.65
N GLY A 108 1.76 15.06 7.06
CA GLY A 108 2.67 13.95 6.73
C GLY A 108 2.63 13.62 5.24
N TYR A 109 2.20 12.40 4.90
CA TYR A 109 2.22 11.89 3.53
C TYR A 109 0.88 11.27 3.13
N LEU A 110 0.35 11.68 1.98
CA LEU A 110 -0.77 11.00 1.34
C LEU A 110 -0.29 9.75 0.59
N PHE A 111 -0.64 8.57 1.07
CA PHE A 111 -0.49 7.32 0.33
C PHE A 111 -1.64 7.15 -0.67
N VAL A 112 -1.32 7.24 -1.96
CA VAL A 112 -2.32 7.33 -3.03
C VAL A 112 -2.73 5.94 -3.52
N LEU A 113 -4.02 5.65 -3.44
CA LEU A 113 -4.64 4.44 -3.97
C LEU A 113 -5.15 4.65 -5.40
N LYS A 114 -5.63 5.85 -5.69
CA LYS A 114 -6.19 6.25 -6.99
C LYS A 114 -6.02 7.76 -7.20
N ASP A 115 -5.81 8.18 -8.45
CA ASP A 115 -5.81 9.58 -8.86
C ASP A 115 -6.68 9.83 -10.09
N ASN A 116 -6.97 11.11 -10.38
CA ASN A 116 -7.72 11.53 -11.56
C ASN A 116 -6.84 12.01 -12.73
N ARG A 117 -5.51 11.85 -12.65
CA ARG A 117 -4.55 12.40 -13.62
C ARG A 117 -4.65 11.78 -14.99
N SER A 118 -4.93 10.49 -15.08
CA SER A 118 -5.05 9.78 -16.36
C SER A 118 -6.43 9.18 -16.54
N ARG A 119 -6.83 8.95 -17.80
CA ARG A 119 -8.09 8.25 -18.11
C ARG A 119 -8.12 6.83 -17.53
N ALA A 120 -6.96 6.17 -17.48
CA ALA A 120 -6.81 4.82 -16.94
C ALA A 120 -7.05 4.81 -15.42
N THR A 121 -6.36 5.68 -14.68
CA THR A 121 -6.47 5.77 -13.22
C THR A 121 -7.85 6.25 -12.78
N ARG A 122 -8.45 7.20 -13.51
CA ARG A 122 -9.82 7.69 -13.26
C ARG A 122 -10.87 6.59 -13.35
N LYS A 123 -10.73 5.66 -14.29
CA LYS A 123 -11.67 4.54 -14.49
C LYS A 123 -11.34 3.30 -13.67
N ALA A 124 -10.17 3.25 -13.02
CA ALA A 124 -9.79 2.10 -12.25
C ALA A 124 -10.71 1.91 -11.04
N GLU A 125 -11.22 0.69 -10.89
CA GLU A 125 -12.00 0.29 -9.72
C GLU A 125 -11.05 -0.07 -8.56
N LEU A 126 -11.49 0.18 -7.33
CA LEU A 126 -10.80 -0.29 -6.15
C LEU A 126 -11.60 -1.42 -5.52
N ASP A 127 -10.95 -2.54 -5.25
CA ASP A 127 -11.53 -3.62 -4.48
C ASP A 127 -11.59 -3.22 -3.00
N ALA A 128 -12.77 -3.25 -2.40
CA ALA A 128 -12.92 -2.91 -0.98
C ALA A 128 -12.09 -3.82 -0.08
N ALA A 129 -11.91 -5.10 -0.45
CA ALA A 129 -11.08 -6.03 0.30
C ALA A 129 -9.60 -5.63 0.29
N ASP A 130 -9.11 -5.11 -0.84
CA ASP A 130 -7.72 -4.65 -0.96
C ASP A 130 -7.51 -3.32 -0.22
N VAL A 131 -8.45 -2.37 -0.32
CA VAL A 131 -8.40 -1.11 0.45
C VAL A 131 -8.39 -1.39 1.95
N GLU A 132 -9.23 -2.31 2.40
CA GLU A 132 -9.30 -2.73 3.80
C GLU A 132 -8.04 -3.49 4.24
N GLY A 133 -7.50 -4.36 3.38
CA GLY A 133 -6.22 -5.03 3.59
C GLY A 133 -5.07 -4.04 3.79
N ILE A 134 -5.01 -2.99 2.96
CA ILE A 134 -4.03 -1.92 3.09
C ILE A 134 -4.20 -1.15 4.40
N ARG A 135 -5.44 -0.77 4.75
CA ARG A 135 -5.74 -0.07 6.02
C ARG A 135 -5.20 -0.84 7.22
N ARG A 136 -5.47 -2.15 7.26
CA ARG A 136 -5.02 -3.04 8.33
C ARG A 136 -3.50 -3.17 8.34
N LYS A 137 -2.87 -3.35 7.17
CA LYS A 137 -1.42 -3.48 7.07
C LYS A 137 -0.68 -2.23 7.52
N LEU A 138 -1.20 -1.06 7.17
CA LEU A 138 -0.66 0.23 7.61
C LEU A 138 -1.00 0.55 9.08
N GLY A 139 -1.80 -0.28 9.75
CA GLY A 139 -2.16 -0.09 11.16
C GLY A 139 -2.88 1.23 11.41
N LEU A 140 -3.79 1.62 10.52
CA LEU A 140 -4.45 2.94 10.52
C LEU A 140 -5.68 3.04 11.42
N GLY A 141 -6.04 1.96 12.14
CA GLY A 141 -7.26 1.93 12.95
C GLY A 141 -8.48 2.33 12.11
N ALA A 142 -9.46 3.03 12.69
CA ALA A 142 -10.69 3.43 11.99
C ALA A 142 -10.52 4.50 10.88
N ARG A 143 -9.29 4.93 10.57
CA ARG A 143 -9.05 5.95 9.55
C ARG A 143 -9.36 5.37 8.16
N ASN A 144 -10.36 5.94 7.51
CA ASN A 144 -10.75 5.59 6.16
C ASN A 144 -10.01 6.45 5.12
N PRO A 145 -9.79 5.93 3.90
CA PRO A 145 -9.26 6.76 2.84
C PRO A 145 -10.30 7.79 2.40
N LYS A 146 -9.83 8.98 2.02
CA LYS A 146 -10.68 10.07 1.53
C LYS A 146 -10.05 10.73 0.32
N TRP A 147 -10.82 11.60 -0.33
CA TRP A 147 -10.34 12.40 -1.45
C TRP A 147 -9.63 13.65 -0.93
N TYR A 148 -8.51 13.98 -1.54
CA TYR A 148 -7.69 15.15 -1.27
C TYR A 148 -7.44 15.92 -2.56
N ASP A 149 -7.46 17.24 -2.44
CA ASP A 149 -6.94 18.14 -3.46
C ASP A 149 -5.42 18.21 -3.31
N ILE A 150 -4.71 17.89 -4.39
CA ILE A 150 -3.25 17.80 -4.42
C ILE A 150 -2.71 19.11 -4.99
N PRO A 151 -1.72 19.75 -4.33
CA PRO A 151 -0.99 20.86 -4.91
C PRO A 151 -0.33 20.45 -6.23
N VAL A 152 -0.42 21.33 -7.24
CA VAL A 152 0.12 21.07 -8.59
C VAL A 152 1.59 21.41 -8.67
#